data_AF-A0A836X4V2-F1
#
_entry.id   AF-A0A836X4V2-F1
#
_cell.length_a   1.000
_cell.length_b   1.000
_cell.length_c   1.000
_cell.angle_alpha   90.00
_cell.angle_beta   90.00
_cell.angle_gamma   90.00
#
_symmetry.space_group_name_H-M   'P 1'
#
loop_
_entity.id
_entity.type
_entity.pdbx_description
1 polymer ?
#
loop_
_entity_poly.entity_id
_entity_poly.type
_entity_poly.pdbx_seq_one_letter_code
_entity_poly.pdbx_strand_id
1 'polypeptide(L)'
;SPLWSGLMTNGRAYSAFTYNVERLVPWRTLTGRQHFYLDHEMYLAFGENLPTYKPSPKPEFYGDLRETLKNEEAKILNCLTPHGKWHIHSTFGDNLRMLTLSRGCEPCWMSEVDAEDMNIKDNDWVEVH
;
A
#
# COMPACT_ATOMS: atom_id res chain seq x y z
N SER A 1 26.68 8.89 10.72
CA SER A 1 26.79 9.50 9.38
C SER A 1 25.77 10.62 9.26
N PRO A 2 26.10 11.80 8.72
CA PRO A 2 25.13 12.90 8.51
C PRO A 2 24.09 12.59 7.41
N LEU A 3 24.29 11.50 6.65
CA LEU A 3 23.33 11.03 5.64
C LEU A 3 22.02 10.53 6.27
N TRP A 4 22.06 10.06 7.51
CA TRP A 4 20.91 9.51 8.24
C TRP A 4 20.51 10.39 9.41
N SER A 5 19.31 10.18 9.94
CA SER A 5 18.75 10.99 11.04
C SER A 5 18.74 10.28 12.39
N GLY A 6 19.22 9.03 12.47
CA GLY A 6 19.28 8.28 13.72
C GLY A 6 20.66 8.13 14.31
N LEU A 7 20.71 8.12 15.64
CA LEU A 7 21.90 7.93 16.46
C LEU A 7 21.93 6.49 16.98
N MET A 8 23.13 5.87 16.98
CA MET A 8 23.38 4.52 17.49
C MET A 8 24.47 4.50 18.58
N THR A 9 24.74 5.67 19.17
CA THR A 9 25.75 5.82 20.22
C THR A 9 25.27 5.18 21.53
N ASN A 10 26.20 4.70 22.35
CA ASN A 10 25.93 4.15 23.68
C ASN A 10 25.04 2.89 23.67
N GLY A 11 25.16 2.04 22.64
CA GLY A 11 24.45 0.75 22.57
C GLY A 11 22.96 0.83 22.27
N ARG A 12 22.41 2.02 21.96
CA ARG A 12 21.00 2.17 21.57
C ARG A 12 20.74 1.63 20.16
N ALA A 13 19.52 1.14 19.92
CA ALA A 13 19.04 0.88 18.58
C ALA A 13 18.89 2.18 17.77
N TYR A 14 19.09 2.10 16.46
CA TYR A 14 18.79 3.19 15.54
C TYR A 14 17.31 3.59 15.67
N SER A 15 17.06 4.89 15.80
CA SER A 15 15.70 5.44 15.71
C SER A 15 15.75 6.71 14.87
N ALA A 16 14.82 6.85 13.94
CA ALA A 16 14.79 7.99 13.03
C ALA A 16 14.61 9.31 13.80
N PHE A 17 15.17 10.38 13.26
CA PHE A 17 15.05 11.75 13.76
C PHE A 17 15.63 12.04 15.15
N THR A 18 16.28 11.09 15.81
CA THR A 18 17.00 11.36 17.08
C THR A 18 18.11 12.38 16.89
N TYR A 19 18.71 12.45 15.70
CA TYR A 19 19.67 13.49 15.34
C TYR A 19 19.02 14.88 15.34
N ASN A 20 17.82 15.00 14.77
CA ASN A 20 17.09 16.27 14.73
C ASN A 20 16.68 16.73 16.14
N VAL A 21 16.17 15.81 16.96
CA VAL A 21 15.70 16.10 18.32
C VAL A 21 16.87 16.37 19.27
N GLU A 22 17.88 15.49 19.31
CA GLU A 22 18.93 15.53 20.34
C GLU A 22 20.12 16.43 19.96
N ARG A 23 20.34 16.66 18.66
CA ARG A 23 21.41 17.56 18.18
C ARG A 23 20.88 18.87 17.62
N LEU A 24 19.58 19.12 17.74
CA LEU A 24 18.90 20.35 17.29
C LEU A 24 19.18 20.67 15.81
N VAL A 25 19.38 19.64 15.01
CA VAL A 25 19.57 19.81 13.57
C VAL A 25 18.20 19.99 12.93
N PRO A 26 17.97 21.09 12.19
CA PRO A 26 16.69 21.32 11.54
C PRO A 26 16.28 20.18 10.60
N TRP A 27 14.98 19.92 10.51
CA TRP A 27 14.46 19.13 9.39
C TRP A 27 14.66 19.93 8.10
N ARG A 28 14.85 19.25 6.97
CA ARG A 28 15.02 19.89 5.66
C ARG A 28 13.65 20.27 5.09
N THR A 29 12.94 21.14 5.81
CA THR A 29 11.61 21.69 5.48
C THR A 29 11.69 23.22 5.52
N LEU A 30 10.69 23.92 4.97
CA LEU A 30 10.63 25.39 4.96
C LEU A 30 10.77 26.00 6.37
N THR A 31 10.17 25.35 7.37
CA THR A 31 10.15 25.82 8.77
C THR A 31 11.30 25.28 9.62
N GLY A 32 12.15 24.39 9.08
CA GLY A 32 13.19 23.70 9.85
C GLY A 32 12.65 22.67 10.87
N ARG A 33 11.34 22.40 10.88
CA ARG A 33 10.62 21.58 11.86
C ARG A 33 9.75 20.52 11.16
N GLN A 34 9.15 19.61 11.93
CA GLN A 34 8.08 18.76 11.42
C GLN A 34 6.94 19.66 10.92
N HIS A 35 6.68 19.61 9.61
CA HIS A 35 5.90 20.62 8.89
C HIS A 35 4.45 20.13 8.71
N PHE A 36 3.53 20.66 9.51
CA PHE A 36 2.11 20.28 9.46
C PHE A 36 1.28 21.15 8.52
N TYR A 37 1.68 22.39 8.29
CA TYR A 37 1.01 23.31 7.37
C TYR A 37 1.79 23.40 6.06
N LEU A 38 1.17 23.06 4.93
CA LEU A 38 1.82 23.09 3.62
C LEU A 38 1.26 24.25 2.79
N ASP A 39 2.03 25.33 2.67
CA ASP A 39 1.62 26.63 2.12
C ASP A 39 1.86 26.79 0.62
N HIS A 40 2.41 25.77 -0.04
CA HIS A 40 2.56 25.76 -1.49
C HIS A 40 1.20 25.84 -2.18
N GLU A 41 1.08 26.64 -3.25
CA GLU A 41 -0.19 26.94 -3.95
C GLU A 41 -0.99 25.68 -4.31
N MET A 42 -0.31 24.61 -4.73
CA MET A 42 -0.94 23.31 -4.99
C MET A 42 -1.59 22.68 -3.75
N TYR A 43 -0.92 22.67 -2.59
CA TYR A 43 -1.52 22.11 -1.37
C TYR A 43 -2.75 22.90 -0.93
N LEU A 44 -2.73 24.23 -1.10
CA LEU A 44 -3.90 25.08 -0.87
C LEU A 44 -5.03 24.77 -1.86
N ALA A 45 -4.72 24.71 -3.16
CA ALA A 45 -5.70 24.46 -4.21
C ALA A 45 -6.40 23.09 -4.08
N PHE A 46 -5.69 22.08 -3.57
CA PHE A 46 -6.21 20.73 -3.36
C PHE A 46 -6.70 20.46 -1.93
N GLY A 47 -6.71 21.47 -1.04
CA GLY A 47 -7.17 21.32 0.35
C GLY A 47 -6.32 20.36 1.19
N GLU A 48 -5.01 20.28 0.90
CA GLU A 48 -4.02 19.45 1.59
C GLU A 48 -3.06 20.26 2.46
N ASN A 49 -3.30 21.56 2.60
CA ASN A 49 -2.48 22.46 3.41
C ASN A 49 -2.48 22.09 4.90
N LEU A 50 -3.44 21.28 5.36
CA LEU A 50 -3.43 20.57 6.64
C LEU A 50 -3.88 19.11 6.41
N PRO A 51 -3.46 18.17 7.26
CA PRO A 51 -4.00 16.82 7.24
C PRO A 51 -5.53 16.83 7.37
N THR A 52 -6.21 16.17 6.44
CA THR A 52 -7.68 16.11 6.39
C THR A 52 -8.14 14.78 5.79
N TYR A 53 -9.41 14.44 5.97
CA TYR A 53 -10.01 13.27 5.35
C TYR A 53 -10.19 13.48 3.84
N LYS A 54 -9.73 12.52 3.03
CA LYS A 54 -10.05 12.42 1.60
C LYS A 54 -10.63 11.02 1.32
N PRO A 55 -11.85 10.91 0.79
CA PRO A 55 -12.39 9.62 0.39
C PRO A 55 -11.58 9.06 -0.79
N SER A 56 -11.59 7.73 -0.95
CA SER A 56 -11.09 7.11 -2.18
C SER A 56 -11.86 7.68 -3.38
N PRO A 57 -11.18 7.95 -4.51
CA PRO A 57 -11.84 8.25 -5.78
C PRO A 57 -12.93 7.22 -6.08
N LYS A 58 -13.99 7.63 -6.77
CA LYS A 58 -15.01 6.68 -7.22
C LYS A 58 -14.46 5.82 -8.38
N PRO A 59 -14.95 4.58 -8.57
CA PRO A 59 -14.54 3.69 -9.66
C PRO A 59 -14.45 4.36 -11.04
N GLU A 60 -15.36 5.28 -11.37
CA GLU A 60 -15.41 5.95 -12.67
C GLU A 60 -14.18 6.85 -12.94
N PHE A 61 -13.53 7.32 -11.89
CA PHE A 61 -12.32 8.15 -12.00
C PHE A 61 -11.05 7.33 -12.25
N TYR A 62 -11.07 6.03 -11.96
CA TYR A 62 -9.93 5.14 -12.27
C TYR A 62 -9.91 4.77 -13.76
N GLY A 63 -11.06 4.80 -14.44
CA GLY A 63 -11.15 4.64 -15.90
C GLY A 63 -11.07 3.21 -16.42
N ASP A 64 -10.84 2.22 -15.55
CA ASP A 64 -10.53 0.84 -15.94
C ASP A 64 -11.75 -0.06 -16.21
N LEU A 65 -12.89 0.17 -15.57
CA LEU A 65 -14.02 -0.78 -15.56
C LEU A 65 -15.16 -0.42 -16.53
N ARG A 66 -14.86 -0.25 -17.84
CA ARG A 66 -15.89 0.11 -18.83
C ARG A 66 -16.62 -1.07 -19.47
N GLU A 67 -16.02 -2.25 -19.54
CA GLU A 67 -16.56 -3.37 -20.34
C GLU A 67 -16.72 -4.72 -19.61
N THR A 68 -16.40 -4.81 -18.31
CA THR A 68 -16.25 -6.10 -17.61
C THR A 68 -17.57 -6.81 -17.29
N LEU A 69 -18.70 -6.10 -17.25
CA LEU A 69 -20.02 -6.71 -16.99
C LEU A 69 -20.64 -7.33 -18.26
N LYS A 70 -19.88 -8.16 -19.00
CA LYS A 70 -20.49 -8.97 -20.06
C LYS A 70 -21.35 -10.06 -19.40
N ASN A 71 -22.66 -10.01 -19.64
CA ASN A 71 -23.66 -10.98 -19.18
C ASN A 71 -23.98 -11.01 -17.67
N GLU A 72 -23.66 -9.95 -16.89
CA GLU A 72 -24.00 -9.85 -15.45
C GLU A 72 -23.36 -10.91 -14.53
N GLU A 73 -22.37 -11.67 -15.00
CA GLU A 73 -21.69 -12.74 -14.23
C GLU A 73 -20.48 -12.27 -13.40
N ALA A 74 -20.31 -10.96 -13.20
CA ALA A 74 -19.13 -10.39 -12.54
C ALA A 74 -19.48 -9.43 -11.40
N LYS A 75 -18.61 -9.39 -10.37
CA LYS A 75 -18.75 -8.53 -9.19
C LYS A 75 -17.59 -7.56 -9.10
N ILE A 76 -17.89 -6.30 -8.76
CA ILE A 76 -16.88 -5.26 -8.58
C ILE A 76 -16.39 -5.30 -7.13
N LEU A 77 -15.09 -5.50 -6.95
CA LEU A 77 -14.42 -5.55 -5.65
C LEU A 77 -13.21 -4.62 -5.62
N ASN A 78 -12.77 -4.21 -4.43
CA ASN A 78 -11.49 -3.52 -4.28
C ASN A 78 -10.33 -4.51 -4.47
N CYS A 79 -9.52 -4.31 -5.50
CA CYS A 79 -8.31 -5.10 -5.73
C CYS A 79 -7.15 -4.57 -4.87
N LEU A 80 -6.81 -5.29 -3.81
CA LEU A 80 -5.68 -4.98 -2.94
C LEU A 80 -4.51 -5.92 -3.26
N THR A 81 -3.30 -5.36 -3.40
CA THR A 81 -2.07 -6.11 -3.74
C THR A 81 -1.02 -6.03 -2.62
N PRO A 82 -1.33 -6.49 -1.40
CA PRO A 82 -0.35 -6.52 -0.32
C PRO A 82 0.82 -7.44 -0.68
N HIS A 83 2.00 -7.18 -0.10
CA HIS A 83 3.14 -8.06 -0.30
C HIS A 83 2.86 -9.47 0.22
N GLY A 84 3.11 -10.47 -0.62
CA GLY A 84 2.92 -11.87 -0.29
C GLY A 84 3.91 -12.37 0.77
N LYS A 85 3.49 -13.42 1.49
CA LYS A 85 4.33 -14.10 2.50
C LYS A 85 5.39 -15.00 1.86
N TRP A 86 5.12 -15.52 0.67
CA TRP A 86 5.86 -16.64 0.08
C TRP A 86 6.83 -16.22 -1.03
N HIS A 87 7.01 -14.93 -1.26
CA HIS A 87 7.93 -14.39 -2.25
C HIS A 87 8.28 -12.95 -1.87
N ILE A 88 9.38 -12.43 -2.42
CA ILE A 88 9.76 -11.02 -2.28
C ILE A 88 9.59 -10.40 -3.66
N HIS A 89 8.48 -9.70 -3.85
CA HIS A 89 8.05 -9.27 -5.20
C HIS A 89 8.01 -10.50 -6.13
N SER A 90 8.49 -10.43 -7.38
CA SER A 90 8.54 -11.62 -8.24
C SER A 90 9.65 -12.62 -7.84
N THR A 91 10.61 -12.21 -7.02
CA THR A 91 11.71 -13.10 -6.61
C THR A 91 11.19 -14.18 -5.67
N PHE A 92 11.52 -15.43 -5.99
CA PHE A 92 11.01 -16.64 -5.34
C PHE A 92 9.55 -17.00 -5.65
N GLY A 93 8.84 -16.22 -6.49
CA GLY A 93 7.48 -16.56 -6.92
C GLY A 93 7.40 -17.86 -7.72
N ASP A 94 8.48 -18.24 -8.39
CA ASP A 94 8.64 -19.49 -9.14
C ASP A 94 9.40 -20.58 -8.35
N ASN A 95 9.80 -20.29 -7.10
CA ASN A 95 10.61 -21.22 -6.32
C ASN A 95 9.75 -22.40 -5.84
N LEU A 96 10.14 -23.63 -6.22
CA LEU A 96 9.41 -24.85 -5.87
C LEU A 96 9.10 -24.98 -4.37
N ARG A 97 10.02 -24.59 -3.48
CA ARG A 97 9.79 -24.68 -2.03
C ARG A 97 8.70 -23.70 -1.60
N MET A 98 8.73 -22.48 -2.11
CA MET A 98 7.73 -21.46 -1.79
C MET A 98 6.36 -21.83 -2.37
N LEU A 99 6.32 -22.33 -3.61
CA LEU A 99 5.10 -22.84 -4.23
C LEU A 99 4.48 -23.98 -3.42
N THR A 100 5.30 -24.92 -2.94
CA THR A 100 4.86 -26.05 -2.10
C THR A 100 4.33 -25.62 -0.73
N LEU A 101 4.89 -24.56 -0.14
CA LEU A 101 4.42 -24.00 1.14
C LEU A 101 3.19 -23.09 0.97
N SER A 102 2.95 -22.61 -0.24
CA SER A 102 1.82 -21.79 -0.64
C SER A 102 0.74 -22.66 -1.31
N ARG A 103 0.00 -22.08 -2.27
CA ARG A 103 -1.06 -22.69 -3.07
C ARG A 103 -0.61 -23.09 -4.48
N GLY A 104 0.69 -23.32 -4.69
CA GLY A 104 1.23 -23.77 -5.98
C GLY A 104 1.22 -22.74 -7.12
N CYS A 105 0.63 -21.55 -6.91
CA CYS A 105 0.65 -20.39 -7.78
C CYS A 105 0.46 -19.12 -6.93
N GLU A 106 0.28 -17.96 -7.58
CA GLU A 106 -0.17 -16.74 -6.92
C GLU A 106 -1.69 -16.79 -6.70
N PRO A 107 -2.18 -16.89 -5.44
CA PRO A 107 -3.60 -17.02 -5.17
C PRO A 107 -4.28 -15.64 -5.09
N CYS A 108 -5.53 -15.57 -5.55
CA CYS A 108 -6.43 -14.46 -5.22
C CYS A 108 -7.14 -14.75 -3.88
N TRP A 109 -7.09 -13.80 -2.94
CA TRP A 109 -7.82 -13.92 -1.68
C TRP A 109 -9.12 -13.15 -1.76
N MET A 110 -10.24 -13.80 -1.45
CA MET A 110 -11.57 -13.18 -1.40
C MET A 110 -12.31 -13.54 -0.11
N SER A 111 -13.32 -12.75 0.24
CA SER A 111 -14.14 -13.03 1.42
C SER A 111 -15.06 -14.23 1.18
N GLU A 112 -15.40 -14.97 2.24
CA GLU A 112 -16.34 -16.10 2.16
C GLU A 112 -17.72 -15.63 1.66
N VAL A 113 -18.17 -14.45 2.08
CA VAL A 113 -19.46 -13.86 1.67
C VAL A 113 -19.49 -13.55 0.18
N ASP A 114 -18.42 -12.98 -0.36
CA ASP A 114 -18.33 -12.69 -1.80
C ASP A 114 -18.17 -13.97 -2.62
N ALA A 115 -17.46 -14.97 -2.10
CA ALA A 115 -17.30 -16.27 -2.75
C ALA A 115 -18.64 -17.02 -2.83
N GLU A 116 -19.42 -17.05 -1.74
CA GLU A 116 -20.74 -17.69 -1.70
C GLU A 116 -21.74 -17.02 -2.68
N ASP A 117 -21.78 -15.69 -2.69
CA ASP A 117 -22.62 -14.89 -3.60
C ASP A 117 -22.31 -15.16 -5.08
N MET A 118 -21.04 -15.39 -5.40
CA MET A 118 -20.57 -15.73 -6.75
C MET A 118 -20.49 -17.25 -7.02
N ASN A 119 -20.90 -18.10 -6.07
CA ASN A 119 -20.80 -19.55 -6.14
C ASN A 119 -19.37 -20.07 -6.46
N ILE A 120 -18.36 -19.41 -5.91
CA ILE A 120 -16.93 -19.77 -5.99
C ILE A 120 -16.56 -20.61 -4.78
N LYS A 121 -15.91 -21.77 -5.01
CA LYS A 121 -15.39 -22.62 -3.93
C LYS A 121 -13.91 -22.34 -3.69
N ASP A 122 -13.42 -22.68 -2.49
CA ASP A 122 -11.99 -22.58 -2.21
C ASP A 122 -11.20 -23.38 -3.24
N ASN A 123 -10.15 -22.74 -3.77
CA ASN A 123 -9.26 -23.29 -4.80
C ASN A 123 -9.88 -23.46 -6.21
N ASP A 124 -11.05 -22.88 -6.48
CA ASP A 124 -11.55 -22.73 -7.85
C ASP A 124 -10.68 -21.76 -8.66
N TRP A 125 -10.68 -21.92 -9.98
CA TRP A 125 -10.10 -20.93 -10.89
C TRP A 125 -11.01 -19.70 -10.95
N VAL A 126 -10.40 -18.53 -10.88
CA VAL A 126 -11.08 -17.23 -10.99
C VAL A 126 -10.38 -16.38 -12.04
N GLU A 127 -11.12 -15.44 -12.62
CA GLU A 127 -10.58 -14.44 -13.55
C GLU A 127 -10.83 -13.04 -12.97
N VAL A 128 -9.80 -12.20 -13.00
CA VAL A 128 -9.85 -10.82 -12.48
C VAL A 128 -9.34 -9.91 -13.60
N HIS A 129 -10.13 -8.89 -13.93
CA HIS A 129 -9.87 -7.93 -15.01
C HIS A 129 -9.77 -6.52 -14.47
#